data_AF-A0A259DAV1-F1
#
_entry.id   AF-A0A259DAV1-F1
#
_cell.length_a   1.000
_cell.length_b   1.000
_cell.length_c   1.000
_cell.angle_alpha   90.00
_cell.angle_beta   90.00
_cell.angle_gamma   90.00
#
_symmetry.space_group_name_H-M   'P 1'
#
loop_
_entity.id
_entity.type
_entity.pdbx_description
1 polymer ?
#
loop_
_entity_poly.entity_id
_entity_poly.type
_entity_poly.pdbx_seq_one_letter_code
_entity_poly.pdbx_strand_id
1 'polypeptide(L)'
;TGNYRYLSPMYCKAPGKPWALLDWQALAGLLLRELSVKYGLPANDELMQQIQDSVAVTSAVLSTARPGRFSAEPLQAFIESEQSLVFGHPFHPAPKSRPGISHEDMQRYSPEMGTRFALHYFAVRREYVLQQSVLAEPCDRIVAAQAPAGLDEEDDFALIPAHPWQARHLLGHPGVAAAIRGGHIRDLGQQGAHFYPTSSIRTLFHPDNPYFYKCSLNVRITNCVRKNAIYELEGALQVTRIMRSLAPQLQQRFPGLAIMEEPAFISADLKTGDAQSDRAITEGFGLILRRGFDDVLHPGVTPLLAGALFGNHVYGEARMGELLDAMQRRGGSPHEETAEAWFSRYVGELMYPVLYCYFAHGIIFEPHLQNVVIGVAEGQAQQVFLRDFEGVKLVQERFGAKQLDGISPRACEAL
;
A
#
# COMPACT_ATOMS: atom_id res chain seq x y z
N THR A 1 17.36 18.79 0.00
CA THR A 1 16.43 17.68 -0.33
C THR A 1 15.72 17.84 -1.67
N GLY A 2 15.81 18.98 -2.37
CA GLY A 2 15.02 19.18 -3.61
C GLY A 2 13.52 19.36 -3.36
N ASN A 3 13.13 19.54 -2.09
CA ASN A 3 11.77 19.80 -1.69
C ASN A 3 11.53 21.33 -1.69
N TYR A 4 10.77 21.82 -2.66
CA TYR A 4 10.54 23.24 -2.88
C TYR A 4 9.05 23.60 -2.79
N ARG A 5 8.77 24.76 -2.18
CA ARG A 5 7.49 25.46 -2.33
C ARG A 5 7.67 26.56 -3.36
N TYR A 6 7.09 26.37 -4.55
CA TYR A 6 7.14 27.39 -5.60
C TYR A 6 6.23 28.57 -5.21
N LEU A 7 6.81 29.76 -5.08
CA LEU A 7 6.10 30.98 -4.64
C LEU A 7 5.54 31.81 -5.80
N SER A 8 5.80 31.40 -7.04
CA SER A 8 5.32 32.07 -8.24
C SER A 8 4.78 31.04 -9.26
N PRO A 9 3.97 31.50 -10.24
CA PRO A 9 3.73 30.71 -11.44
C PRO A 9 5.02 30.44 -12.21
N MET A 10 4.95 29.52 -13.17
CA MET A 10 6.06 29.17 -14.05
C MET A 10 6.05 30.04 -15.31
N TYR A 11 7.22 30.49 -15.77
CA TYR A 11 7.35 31.37 -16.94
C TYR A 11 8.42 30.82 -17.90
N CYS A 12 8.24 31.05 -19.20
CA CYS A 12 9.24 30.77 -20.22
C CYS A 12 9.70 32.05 -20.93
N LYS A 13 10.91 32.02 -21.48
CA LYS A 13 11.46 33.08 -22.33
C LYS A 13 12.14 32.47 -23.55
N ALA A 14 11.68 32.86 -24.73
CA ALA A 14 12.33 32.53 -25.99
C ALA A 14 13.17 33.72 -26.49
N PRO A 15 14.21 33.49 -27.32
CA PRO A 15 15.00 34.57 -27.91
C PRO A 15 14.10 35.60 -28.63
N GLY A 16 14.30 36.88 -28.33
CA GLY A 16 13.52 37.98 -28.92
C GLY A 16 12.06 38.09 -28.47
N LYS A 17 11.60 37.29 -27.50
CA LYS A 17 10.23 37.34 -26.96
C LYS A 17 10.21 37.79 -25.49
N PRO A 18 9.13 38.46 -25.04
CA PRO A 18 8.91 38.73 -23.62
C PRO A 18 8.69 37.42 -22.84
N TRP A 19 8.77 37.50 -21.51
CA TRP A 19 8.39 36.39 -20.64
C TRP A 19 6.91 36.04 -20.85
N ALA A 20 6.60 34.75 -20.95
CA ALA A 20 5.24 34.24 -21.07
C ALA A 20 4.93 33.29 -19.91
N LEU A 21 3.70 33.34 -19.41
CA LEU A 21 3.19 32.43 -18.40
C LEU A 21 3.05 31.02 -19.00
N LEU A 22 3.47 29.99 -18.25
CA LEU A 22 3.26 28.59 -18.58
C LEU A 22 2.17 28.00 -17.71
N ASP A 23 1.18 27.36 -18.33
CA ASP A 23 0.36 26.38 -17.64
C ASP A 23 1.12 25.05 -17.44
N TRP A 24 0.51 24.11 -16.74
CA TRP A 24 1.14 22.83 -16.44
C TRP A 24 1.37 21.97 -17.71
N GLN A 25 0.52 22.09 -18.73
CA GLN A 25 0.64 21.32 -19.97
C GLN A 25 1.85 21.79 -20.77
N ALA A 26 1.98 23.10 -20.96
CA ALA A 26 3.10 23.72 -21.64
C ALA A 26 4.41 23.48 -20.90
N LEU A 27 4.41 23.56 -19.56
CA LEU A 27 5.57 23.23 -18.73
C LEU A 27 5.99 21.76 -18.91
N ALA A 28 5.06 20.81 -18.76
CA ALA A 28 5.35 19.39 -18.92
C ALA A 28 5.87 19.10 -20.34
N GLY A 29 5.25 19.67 -21.37
CA GLY A 29 5.67 19.51 -22.76
C GLY A 29 7.09 20.04 -23.02
N LEU A 30 7.44 21.20 -22.46
CA LEU A 30 8.79 21.75 -22.56
C LEU A 30 9.82 20.85 -21.86
N LEU A 31 9.54 20.41 -20.63
CA LEU A 31 10.45 19.56 -19.86
C LEU A 31 10.67 18.20 -20.54
N LEU A 32 9.59 17.53 -20.98
CA LEU A 32 9.70 16.25 -21.67
C LEU A 32 10.48 16.39 -22.98
N ARG A 33 10.22 17.45 -23.75
CA ARG A 33 10.98 17.72 -24.98
C ARG A 33 12.45 17.98 -24.71
N GLU A 34 12.78 18.77 -23.68
CA GLU A 34 14.15 19.05 -23.28
C GLU A 34 14.88 17.74 -22.90
N LEU A 35 14.22 16.87 -22.12
CA LEU A 35 14.76 15.57 -21.75
C LEU A 35 14.98 14.67 -22.99
N SER A 36 14.01 14.59 -23.90
CA SER A 36 14.16 13.84 -25.16
C SER A 36 15.36 14.32 -25.98
N VAL A 37 15.53 15.65 -26.14
CA VAL A 37 16.67 16.21 -26.87
C VAL A 37 17.99 15.94 -26.14
N LYS A 38 18.04 16.18 -24.82
CA LYS A 38 19.25 16.03 -24.01
C LYS A 38 19.79 14.60 -24.02
N TYR A 39 18.90 13.61 -24.01
CA TYR A 39 19.25 12.20 -23.94
C TYR A 39 19.15 11.46 -25.28
N GLY A 40 18.79 12.14 -26.37
CA GLY A 40 18.62 11.52 -27.69
C GLY A 40 17.50 10.48 -27.72
N LEU A 41 16.46 10.65 -26.90
CA LEU A 41 15.33 9.74 -26.77
C LEU A 41 14.12 10.23 -27.59
N PRO A 42 13.23 9.33 -28.03
CA PRO A 42 11.97 9.74 -28.64
C PRO A 42 11.10 10.58 -27.67
N ALA A 43 10.09 11.25 -28.20
CA ALA A 43 9.07 11.90 -27.39
C ALA A 43 8.35 10.86 -26.52
N ASN A 44 8.09 11.20 -25.26
CA ASN A 44 7.40 10.32 -24.32
C ASN A 44 5.93 10.73 -24.17
N ASP A 45 5.14 10.44 -25.20
CA ASP A 45 3.71 10.77 -25.25
C ASP A 45 2.91 10.00 -24.19
N GLU A 46 3.34 8.78 -23.86
CA GLU A 46 2.73 7.98 -22.79
C GLU A 46 2.83 8.70 -21.44
N LEU A 47 4.01 9.25 -21.11
CA LEU A 47 4.18 10.01 -19.87
C LEU A 47 3.37 11.31 -19.88
N MET A 48 3.26 12.00 -21.02
CA MET A 48 2.37 13.16 -21.13
C MET A 48 0.92 12.77 -20.82
N GLN A 49 0.42 11.66 -21.39
CA GLN A 49 -0.93 11.17 -21.09
C GLN A 49 -1.09 10.83 -19.61
N GLN A 50 -0.09 10.17 -19.00
CA GLN A 50 -0.11 9.88 -17.57
C GLN A 50 -0.17 11.15 -16.71
N ILE A 51 0.59 12.20 -17.07
CA ILE A 51 0.54 13.50 -16.38
C ILE A 51 -0.86 14.10 -16.50
N GLN A 52 -1.45 14.08 -17.71
CA GLN A 52 -2.81 14.58 -17.93
C GLN A 52 -3.84 13.84 -17.07
N ASP A 53 -3.79 12.51 -17.07
CA ASP A 53 -4.65 11.67 -16.24
C ASP A 53 -4.47 12.00 -14.75
N SER A 54 -3.22 12.12 -14.29
CA SER A 54 -2.92 12.45 -12.89
C SER A 54 -3.48 13.81 -12.48
N VAL A 55 -3.37 14.83 -13.33
CA VAL A 55 -3.94 16.16 -13.07
C VAL A 55 -5.46 16.10 -13.04
N ALA A 56 -6.10 15.37 -13.96
CA ALA A 56 -7.55 15.20 -14.00
C ALA A 56 -8.08 14.52 -12.74
N VAL A 57 -7.44 13.41 -12.32
CA VAL A 57 -7.81 12.70 -11.08
C VAL A 57 -7.63 13.58 -9.86
N THR A 58 -6.47 14.25 -9.74
CA THR A 58 -6.20 15.14 -8.60
C THR A 58 -7.22 16.28 -8.54
N SER A 59 -7.58 16.86 -9.68
CA SER A 59 -8.59 17.93 -9.76
C SER A 59 -9.98 17.45 -9.34
N ALA A 60 -10.38 16.23 -9.76
CA ALA A 60 -11.64 15.63 -9.36
C ALA A 60 -11.69 15.28 -7.87
N VAL A 61 -10.57 14.85 -7.27
CA VAL A 61 -10.47 14.64 -5.82
C VAL A 61 -10.54 15.97 -5.08
N LEU A 62 -9.82 17.00 -5.54
CA LEU A 62 -9.81 18.31 -4.87
C LEU A 62 -11.16 19.05 -4.93
N SER A 63 -12.02 18.73 -5.90
CA SER A 63 -13.36 19.33 -5.99
C SER A 63 -14.36 18.71 -5.00
N THR A 64 -14.07 17.51 -4.48
CA THR A 64 -14.95 16.76 -3.55
C THR A 64 -14.36 16.69 -2.14
N ALA A 65 -13.06 16.45 -2.03
CA ALA A 65 -12.36 16.24 -0.77
C ALA A 65 -12.17 17.55 0.00
N ARG A 66 -12.46 17.51 1.30
CA ARG A 66 -12.12 18.56 2.25
C ARG A 66 -11.30 17.94 3.38
N PRO A 67 -9.96 17.85 3.24
CA PRO A 67 -9.13 17.24 4.27
C PRO A 67 -9.21 18.11 5.54
N GLY A 68 -9.90 17.59 6.55
CA GLY A 68 -10.02 18.21 7.86
C GLY A 68 -9.06 17.60 8.88
N ARG A 69 -9.31 17.95 10.15
CA ARG A 69 -8.67 17.31 11.30
C ARG A 69 -9.11 15.85 11.39
N PHE A 70 -8.18 14.96 11.73
CA PHE A 70 -8.50 13.55 11.90
C PHE A 70 -9.32 13.30 13.18
N SER A 71 -10.09 12.22 13.15
CA SER A 71 -10.89 11.73 14.26
C SER A 71 -10.06 11.52 15.52
N ALA A 72 -10.70 11.59 16.69
CA ALA A 72 -10.09 11.18 17.95
C ALA A 72 -10.08 9.65 18.13
N GLU A 73 -10.90 8.92 17.36
CA GLU A 73 -10.94 7.45 17.37
C GLU A 73 -9.73 6.90 16.59
N PRO A 74 -8.81 6.14 17.22
CA PRO A 74 -7.52 5.79 16.61
C PRO A 74 -7.59 5.13 15.23
N LEU A 75 -8.45 4.12 15.08
CA LEU A 75 -8.57 3.38 13.81
C LEU A 75 -9.31 4.18 12.73
N GLN A 76 -10.22 5.08 13.13
CA GLN A 76 -10.85 6.01 12.19
C GLN A 76 -9.85 7.06 11.70
N ALA A 77 -9.01 7.61 12.60
CA ALA A 77 -7.94 8.53 12.25
C ALA A 77 -6.91 7.88 11.32
N PHE A 78 -6.57 6.61 11.56
CA PHE A 78 -5.74 5.82 10.65
C PHE A 78 -6.32 5.80 9.24
N ILE A 79 -7.61 5.47 9.09
CA ILE A 79 -8.25 5.42 7.77
C ILE A 79 -8.32 6.77 7.10
N GLU A 80 -8.67 7.82 7.84
CA GLU A 80 -8.65 9.18 7.32
C GLU A 80 -7.23 9.58 6.87
N SER A 81 -6.19 9.14 7.57
CA SER A 81 -4.81 9.38 7.15
C SER A 81 -4.48 8.67 5.84
N GLU A 82 -4.83 7.39 5.70
CA GLU A 82 -4.64 6.60 4.48
C GLU A 82 -5.39 7.20 3.28
N GLN A 83 -6.59 7.69 3.52
CA GLN A 83 -7.49 8.29 2.53
C GLN A 83 -7.17 9.76 2.23
N SER A 84 -6.19 10.35 2.90
CA SER A 84 -5.89 11.78 2.76
C SER A 84 -4.78 12.13 1.77
N LEU A 85 -4.16 11.15 1.12
CA LEU A 85 -3.05 11.37 0.19
C LEU A 85 -3.52 11.94 -1.17
N VAL A 86 -4.17 13.10 -1.18
CA VAL A 86 -4.78 13.70 -2.38
C VAL A 86 -3.79 13.90 -3.54
N PHE A 87 -2.55 14.32 -3.24
CA PHE A 87 -1.52 14.58 -4.26
C PHE A 87 -0.65 13.35 -4.57
N GLY A 88 -0.70 12.31 -3.74
CA GLY A 88 0.12 11.09 -3.92
C GLY A 88 1.61 11.34 -3.70
N HIS A 89 2.46 10.64 -4.46
CA HIS A 89 3.92 10.69 -4.28
C HIS A 89 4.49 12.05 -4.72
N PRO A 90 5.14 12.83 -3.83
CA PRO A 90 5.52 14.22 -4.11
C PRO A 90 6.62 14.38 -5.17
N PHE A 91 7.41 13.33 -5.43
CA PHE A 91 8.49 13.33 -6.42
C PHE A 91 8.22 12.41 -7.61
N HIS A 92 6.95 12.15 -7.93
CA HIS A 92 6.56 11.38 -9.11
C HIS A 92 5.90 12.32 -10.13
N PRO A 93 6.15 12.17 -11.45
CA PRO A 93 5.57 13.08 -12.46
C PRO A 93 4.06 12.91 -12.62
N ALA A 94 3.53 11.71 -12.39
CA ALA A 94 2.12 11.37 -12.56
C ALA A 94 1.56 10.53 -11.38
N PRO A 95 1.59 11.04 -10.14
CA PRO A 95 1.36 10.24 -8.92
C PRO A 95 -0.05 9.68 -8.78
N LYS A 96 -1.03 10.24 -9.51
CA LYS A 96 -2.44 9.82 -9.51
C LYS A 96 -2.89 9.20 -10.82
N SER A 97 -1.98 9.01 -11.77
CA SER A 97 -2.31 8.31 -13.02
C SER A 97 -2.67 6.86 -12.73
N ARG A 98 -3.80 6.42 -13.28
CA ARG A 98 -4.33 5.05 -13.17
C ARG A 98 -4.90 4.62 -14.53
N PRO A 99 -4.04 4.41 -15.54
CA PRO A 99 -4.49 4.09 -16.89
C PRO A 99 -5.39 2.85 -16.89
N GLY A 100 -6.50 2.91 -17.63
CA GLY A 100 -7.47 1.82 -17.74
C GLY A 100 -8.55 1.77 -16.65
N ILE A 101 -8.55 2.70 -15.70
CA ILE A 101 -9.64 2.84 -14.72
C ILE A 101 -10.65 3.88 -15.19
N SER A 102 -11.93 3.50 -15.22
CA SER A 102 -13.02 4.41 -15.56
C SER A 102 -13.23 5.47 -14.47
N HIS A 103 -13.80 6.62 -14.81
CA HIS A 103 -14.11 7.65 -13.83
C HIS A 103 -15.06 7.15 -12.72
N GLU A 104 -16.03 6.33 -13.07
CA GLU A 104 -16.96 5.69 -12.13
C GLU A 104 -16.22 4.75 -11.15
N ASP A 105 -15.28 3.95 -11.65
CA ASP A 105 -14.47 3.08 -10.79
C ASP A 105 -13.53 3.89 -9.90
N MET A 106 -13.01 5.02 -10.38
CA MET A 106 -12.24 5.93 -9.52
C MET A 106 -13.13 6.47 -8.39
N GLN A 107 -14.36 6.89 -8.66
CA GLN A 107 -15.26 7.36 -7.61
C GLN A 107 -15.61 6.26 -6.59
N ARG A 108 -15.64 4.99 -7.00
CA ARG A 108 -15.97 3.84 -6.13
C ARG A 108 -14.81 3.34 -5.30
N TYR A 109 -13.61 3.27 -5.89
CA TYR A 109 -12.49 2.51 -5.31
C TYR A 109 -11.30 3.39 -4.89
N SER A 110 -11.33 4.70 -5.14
CA SER A 110 -10.22 5.58 -4.76
C SER A 110 -10.26 5.90 -3.26
N PRO A 111 -9.16 5.67 -2.52
CA PRO A 111 -9.08 6.05 -1.11
C PRO A 111 -9.29 7.55 -0.92
N GLU A 112 -8.83 8.39 -1.85
CA GLU A 112 -8.93 9.85 -1.76
C GLU A 112 -10.36 10.39 -1.83
N MET A 113 -11.32 9.56 -2.22
CA MET A 113 -12.74 9.87 -2.25
C MET A 113 -13.45 9.47 -0.94
N GLY A 114 -12.72 8.99 0.07
CA GLY A 114 -13.30 8.53 1.35
C GLY A 114 -14.15 7.28 1.20
N THR A 115 -13.85 6.43 0.21
CA THR A 115 -14.73 5.33 -0.17
C THR A 115 -14.62 4.15 0.79
N ARG A 116 -15.62 3.28 0.71
CA ARG A 116 -15.65 1.95 1.32
C ARG A 116 -16.60 1.08 0.52
N PHE A 117 -16.32 -0.22 0.42
CA PHE A 117 -17.09 -1.14 -0.40
C PHE A 117 -17.00 -2.57 0.11
N ALA A 118 -18.02 -3.37 -0.21
CA ALA A 118 -18.00 -4.80 0.10
C ALA A 118 -16.97 -5.51 -0.78
N LEU A 119 -16.36 -6.57 -0.23
CA LEU A 119 -15.48 -7.44 -1.00
C LEU A 119 -16.31 -8.29 -1.97
N HIS A 120 -15.67 -8.72 -3.06
CA HIS A 120 -16.24 -9.70 -3.97
C HIS A 120 -15.71 -11.08 -3.59
N TYR A 121 -16.58 -12.07 -3.43
CA TYR A 121 -16.17 -13.41 -3.00
C TYR A 121 -16.29 -14.43 -4.14
N PHE A 122 -15.32 -15.33 -4.19
CA PHE A 122 -15.37 -16.55 -4.99
C PHE A 122 -15.31 -17.75 -4.06
N ALA A 123 -16.12 -18.78 -4.32
CA ALA A 123 -15.90 -20.10 -3.76
C ALA A 123 -15.13 -20.93 -4.77
N VAL A 124 -13.92 -21.38 -4.41
CA VAL A 124 -13.03 -22.16 -5.27
C VAL A 124 -12.86 -23.55 -4.69
N ARG A 125 -13.00 -24.61 -5.51
CA ARG A 125 -12.74 -25.98 -5.04
C ARG A 125 -11.35 -26.07 -4.45
N ARG A 126 -11.24 -26.69 -3.26
CA ARG A 126 -9.98 -26.76 -2.50
C ARG A 126 -8.79 -27.34 -3.28
N GLU A 127 -9.05 -28.22 -4.24
CA GLU A 127 -8.01 -28.79 -5.13
C GLU A 127 -7.30 -27.75 -6.01
N TYR A 128 -7.94 -26.61 -6.29
CA TYR A 128 -7.37 -25.50 -7.06
C TYR A 128 -6.93 -24.34 -6.16
N VAL A 129 -6.95 -24.50 -4.83
CA VAL A 129 -6.50 -23.44 -3.92
C VAL A 129 -5.01 -23.56 -3.69
N LEU A 130 -4.30 -22.47 -4.02
CA LEU A 130 -2.91 -22.28 -3.66
C LEU A 130 -2.86 -21.41 -2.40
N GLN A 131 -2.40 -21.98 -1.28
CA GLN A 131 -2.29 -21.23 -0.03
C GLN A 131 -1.08 -21.66 0.79
N GLN A 132 -0.60 -20.75 1.62
CA GLN A 132 0.35 -21.04 2.69
C GLN A 132 0.05 -20.15 3.90
N SER A 133 0.41 -20.64 5.09
CA SER A 133 0.25 -19.93 6.35
C SER A 133 1.42 -20.28 7.27
N VAL A 134 1.90 -19.29 8.02
CA VAL A 134 2.82 -19.49 9.15
C VAL A 134 2.09 -19.48 10.49
N LEU A 135 0.76 -19.46 10.47
CA LEU A 135 -0.12 -19.62 11.64
C LEU A 135 -0.50 -21.10 11.81
N ALA A 136 -1.18 -21.43 12.90
CA ALA A 136 -1.68 -22.78 13.13
C ALA A 136 -2.77 -23.16 12.13
N GLU A 137 -3.62 -22.19 11.77
CA GLU A 137 -4.70 -22.34 10.81
C GLU A 137 -4.23 -22.08 9.37
N PRO A 138 -4.74 -22.84 8.39
CA PRO A 138 -4.55 -22.51 6.98
C PRO A 138 -5.30 -21.22 6.61
N CYS A 139 -4.85 -20.56 5.55
CA CYS A 139 -5.36 -19.25 5.13
C CYS A 139 -6.85 -19.28 4.79
N ASP A 140 -7.34 -20.33 4.13
CA ASP A 140 -8.76 -20.48 3.78
C ASP A 140 -9.67 -20.46 5.01
N ARG A 141 -9.25 -21.12 6.10
CA ARG A 141 -10.01 -21.15 7.35
C ARG A 141 -9.95 -19.82 8.10
N ILE A 142 -8.83 -19.11 8.04
CA ILE A 142 -8.71 -17.74 8.59
C ILE A 142 -9.67 -16.81 7.84
N VAL A 143 -9.67 -16.86 6.50
CA VAL A 143 -10.56 -16.06 5.65
C VAL A 143 -12.03 -16.38 5.91
N ALA A 144 -12.39 -17.66 6.00
CA ALA A 144 -13.75 -18.10 6.28
C ALA A 144 -14.26 -17.60 7.63
N ALA A 145 -13.44 -17.61 8.68
CA ALA A 145 -13.80 -17.10 10.00
C ALA A 145 -14.15 -15.60 10.01
N GLN A 146 -13.66 -14.85 9.02
CA GLN A 146 -13.93 -13.42 8.85
C GLN A 146 -14.96 -13.13 7.73
N ALA A 147 -15.47 -14.17 7.07
CA ALA A 147 -16.41 -14.02 5.97
C ALA A 147 -17.84 -13.74 6.48
N PRO A 148 -18.69 -13.11 5.67
CA PRO A 148 -20.11 -12.98 5.98
C PRO A 148 -20.77 -14.33 6.31
N ALA A 149 -21.68 -14.32 7.28
CA ALA A 149 -22.41 -15.51 7.70
C ALA A 149 -23.15 -16.17 6.53
N GLY A 150 -23.06 -17.50 6.42
CA GLY A 150 -23.71 -18.30 5.38
C GLY A 150 -22.93 -18.43 4.07
N LEU A 151 -21.68 -17.97 3.99
CA LEU A 151 -20.86 -18.12 2.78
C LEU A 151 -19.95 -19.35 2.77
N ASP A 152 -19.48 -19.79 3.93
CA ASP A 152 -18.61 -20.97 4.07
C ASP A 152 -19.44 -22.21 4.48
N GLU A 153 -20.43 -22.57 3.66
CA GLU A 153 -21.37 -23.66 4.00
C GLU A 153 -20.93 -25.04 3.44
N GLU A 154 -19.93 -25.09 2.54
CA GLU A 154 -19.53 -26.32 1.87
C GLU A 154 -18.05 -26.70 2.07
N ASP A 155 -17.81 -27.88 2.64
CA ASP A 155 -16.48 -28.40 2.96
C ASP A 155 -15.58 -28.68 1.75
N ASP A 156 -16.08 -28.64 0.52
CA ASP A 156 -15.28 -28.82 -0.70
C ASP A 156 -14.71 -27.51 -1.27
N PHE A 157 -15.23 -26.36 -0.82
CA PHE A 157 -14.89 -25.04 -1.36
C PHE A 157 -14.26 -24.13 -0.31
N ALA A 158 -13.24 -23.38 -0.73
CA ALA A 158 -12.64 -22.34 0.08
C ALA A 158 -12.99 -20.97 -0.50
N LEU A 159 -13.23 -20.01 0.39
CA LEU A 159 -13.54 -18.63 0.03
C LEU A 159 -12.27 -17.86 -0.31
N ILE A 160 -12.28 -17.15 -1.44
CA ILE A 160 -11.23 -16.21 -1.83
C ILE A 160 -11.89 -14.83 -2.07
N PRO A 161 -11.70 -13.86 -1.15
CA PRO A 161 -12.14 -12.50 -1.38
C PRO A 161 -11.20 -11.79 -2.35
N ALA A 162 -11.78 -10.93 -3.17
CA ALA A 162 -11.09 -10.11 -4.14
C ALA A 162 -11.60 -8.67 -4.11
N HIS A 163 -10.75 -7.75 -4.54
CA HIS A 163 -11.17 -6.39 -4.82
C HIS A 163 -12.24 -6.42 -5.95
N PRO A 164 -13.39 -5.73 -5.84
CA PRO A 164 -14.47 -5.83 -6.82
C PRO A 164 -14.07 -5.50 -8.26
N TRP A 165 -13.20 -4.49 -8.45
CA TRP A 165 -12.62 -4.21 -9.76
C TRP A 165 -11.83 -5.40 -10.32
N GLN A 166 -10.99 -6.04 -9.49
CA GLN A 166 -10.20 -7.21 -9.86
C GLN A 166 -11.10 -8.41 -10.15
N ALA A 167 -12.17 -8.61 -9.38
CA ALA A 167 -13.14 -9.67 -9.63
C ALA A 167 -13.77 -9.54 -11.02
N ARG A 168 -14.20 -8.34 -11.43
CA ARG A 168 -14.69 -8.11 -12.81
C ARG A 168 -13.63 -8.43 -13.87
N HIS A 169 -12.37 -8.07 -13.61
CA HIS A 169 -11.26 -8.40 -14.50
C HIS A 169 -11.06 -9.92 -14.63
N LEU A 170 -11.10 -10.65 -13.50
CA LEU A 170 -11.00 -12.11 -13.45
C LEU A 170 -12.17 -12.80 -14.15
N LEU A 171 -13.41 -12.32 -13.95
CA LEU A 171 -14.60 -12.86 -14.60
C LEU A 171 -14.55 -12.74 -16.13
N GLY A 172 -13.84 -11.73 -16.66
CA GLY A 172 -13.57 -11.59 -18.09
C GLY A 172 -12.50 -12.55 -18.64
N HIS A 173 -11.75 -13.25 -17.77
CA HIS A 173 -10.68 -14.15 -18.19
C HIS A 173 -11.22 -15.51 -18.67
N PRO A 174 -10.83 -16.01 -19.87
CA PRO A 174 -11.39 -17.24 -20.44
C PRO A 174 -11.24 -18.47 -19.54
N GLY A 175 -10.08 -18.63 -18.88
CA GLY A 175 -9.83 -19.75 -17.97
C GLY A 175 -10.72 -19.72 -16.71
N VAL A 176 -11.00 -18.54 -16.17
CA VAL A 176 -11.90 -18.38 -15.01
C VAL A 176 -13.34 -18.66 -15.44
N ALA A 177 -13.76 -18.12 -16.58
CA ALA A 177 -15.09 -18.38 -17.13
C ALA A 177 -15.31 -19.89 -17.41
N ALA A 178 -14.29 -20.60 -17.88
CA ALA A 178 -14.33 -22.05 -18.06
C ALA A 178 -14.44 -22.78 -16.72
N ALA A 179 -13.67 -22.39 -15.71
CA ALA A 179 -13.73 -22.99 -14.37
C ALA A 179 -15.09 -22.77 -13.69
N ILE A 180 -15.74 -21.63 -13.92
CA ILE A 180 -17.11 -21.37 -13.46
C ILE A 180 -18.10 -22.31 -14.15
N ARG A 181 -18.04 -22.44 -15.48
CA ARG A 181 -18.91 -23.37 -16.22
C ARG A 181 -18.71 -24.84 -15.81
N GLY A 182 -17.48 -25.20 -15.45
CA GLY A 182 -17.12 -26.54 -14.94
C GLY A 182 -17.48 -26.78 -13.47
N GLY A 183 -17.98 -25.78 -12.74
CA GLY A 183 -18.31 -25.91 -11.32
C GLY A 183 -17.09 -26.01 -10.40
N HIS A 184 -15.92 -25.54 -10.84
CA HIS A 184 -14.70 -25.46 -10.05
C HIS A 184 -14.59 -24.13 -9.27
N ILE A 185 -15.23 -23.08 -9.80
CA ILE A 185 -15.38 -21.77 -9.16
C ILE A 185 -16.86 -21.40 -9.14
N ARG A 186 -17.31 -20.75 -8.06
CA ARG A 186 -18.60 -20.05 -8.01
C ARG A 186 -18.34 -18.57 -7.78
N ASP A 187 -18.98 -17.75 -8.60
CA ASP A 187 -19.04 -16.30 -8.39
C ASP A 187 -20.14 -16.00 -7.37
N LEU A 188 -19.76 -15.51 -6.18
CA LEU A 188 -20.69 -15.21 -5.09
C LEU A 188 -21.04 -13.71 -5.04
N GLY A 189 -20.44 -12.88 -5.90
CA GLY A 189 -20.70 -11.44 -5.94
C GLY A 189 -20.11 -10.64 -4.78
N GLN A 190 -20.50 -9.37 -4.71
CA GLN A 190 -20.13 -8.44 -3.65
C GLN A 190 -21.08 -8.54 -2.46
N GLN A 191 -20.54 -8.72 -1.26
CA GLN A 191 -21.33 -8.94 -0.05
C GLN A 191 -20.51 -8.76 1.22
N GLY A 192 -21.18 -8.60 2.36
CA GLY A 192 -20.55 -8.39 3.65
C GLY A 192 -20.36 -6.93 4.04
N ALA A 193 -19.57 -6.73 5.10
CA ALA A 193 -19.22 -5.40 5.59
C ALA A 193 -18.33 -4.65 4.59
N HIS A 194 -18.35 -3.32 4.68
CA HIS A 194 -17.55 -2.47 3.81
C HIS A 194 -16.12 -2.33 4.31
N PHE A 195 -15.16 -2.70 3.47
CA PHE A 195 -13.75 -2.44 3.70
C PHE A 195 -13.34 -1.09 3.13
N TYR A 196 -12.36 -0.47 3.76
CA TYR A 196 -11.78 0.81 3.37
C TYR A 196 -10.51 0.57 2.55
N PRO A 197 -10.41 1.04 1.30
CA PRO A 197 -9.15 1.05 0.58
C PRO A 197 -8.16 1.99 1.28
N THR A 198 -6.95 1.52 1.48
CA THR A 198 -5.83 2.31 2.00
C THR A 198 -5.11 3.05 0.87
N SER A 199 -4.04 3.78 1.17
CA SER A 199 -3.23 4.51 0.18
C SER A 199 -2.64 3.65 -0.94
N SER A 200 -2.55 2.32 -0.77
CA SER A 200 -2.14 1.38 -1.83
C SER A 200 -3.27 1.02 -2.80
N ILE A 201 -4.50 1.44 -2.50
CA ILE A 201 -5.77 1.11 -3.18
C ILE A 201 -6.17 -0.36 -2.96
N ARG A 202 -5.25 -1.29 -3.19
CA ARG A 202 -5.49 -2.74 -3.17
C ARG A 202 -5.40 -3.39 -1.79
N THR A 203 -4.87 -2.68 -0.79
CA THR A 203 -4.87 -3.14 0.61
C THR A 203 -6.09 -2.56 1.29
N LEU A 204 -6.95 -3.44 1.77
CA LEU A 204 -8.28 -3.14 2.28
C LEU A 204 -8.31 -3.38 3.80
N PHE A 205 -8.87 -2.43 4.54
CA PHE A 205 -8.96 -2.46 5.99
C PHE A 205 -10.41 -2.55 6.47
N HIS A 206 -10.63 -3.26 7.57
CA HIS A 206 -11.87 -3.18 8.33
C HIS A 206 -11.53 -3.17 9.82
N PRO A 207 -12.12 -2.28 10.64
CA PRO A 207 -11.74 -2.15 12.06
C PRO A 207 -11.98 -3.42 12.87
N ASP A 208 -13.03 -4.18 12.53
CA ASP A 208 -13.35 -5.44 13.21
C ASP A 208 -12.73 -6.68 12.53
N ASN A 209 -11.85 -6.50 11.54
CA ASN A 209 -11.13 -7.61 10.92
C ASN A 209 -9.66 -7.59 11.41
N PRO A 210 -9.15 -8.70 11.97
CA PRO A 210 -7.78 -8.75 12.49
C PRO A 210 -6.71 -8.73 11.39
N TYR A 211 -7.11 -8.71 10.11
CA TYR A 211 -6.21 -8.63 8.98
C TYR A 211 -6.64 -7.54 7.98
N PHE A 212 -5.65 -6.83 7.47
CA PHE A 212 -5.76 -6.15 6.20
C PHE A 212 -5.72 -7.18 5.07
N TYR A 213 -6.58 -6.99 4.07
CA TYR A 213 -6.60 -7.82 2.86
C TYR A 213 -5.86 -7.11 1.74
N LYS A 214 -4.64 -7.56 1.44
CA LYS A 214 -3.84 -7.05 0.33
C LYS A 214 -4.12 -7.87 -0.92
N CYS A 215 -5.14 -7.45 -1.66
CA CYS A 215 -5.59 -8.10 -2.89
C CYS A 215 -4.66 -7.78 -4.06
N SER A 216 -4.60 -8.67 -5.04
CA SER A 216 -4.13 -8.31 -6.38
C SER A 216 -5.06 -7.30 -7.04
N LEU A 217 -4.48 -6.41 -7.85
CA LEU A 217 -5.20 -5.41 -8.62
C LEU A 217 -4.46 -5.15 -9.94
N ASN A 218 -5.01 -5.61 -11.06
CA ASN A 218 -4.37 -5.51 -12.38
C ASN A 218 -4.46 -4.11 -12.99
N VAL A 219 -3.98 -3.11 -12.23
CA VAL A 219 -3.99 -1.68 -12.53
C VAL A 219 -2.58 -1.16 -12.36
N ARG A 220 -2.10 -0.35 -13.31
CA ARG A 220 -0.84 0.36 -13.15
C ARG A 220 -1.04 1.52 -12.18
N ILE A 221 -0.31 1.51 -11.07
CA ILE A 221 -0.28 2.59 -10.09
C ILE A 221 1.18 3.02 -9.97
N THR A 222 1.47 4.29 -10.27
CA THR A 222 2.83 4.82 -10.42
C THR A 222 3.59 4.00 -11.49
N ASN A 223 4.66 3.31 -11.11
CA ASN A 223 5.55 2.62 -12.06
C ASN A 223 5.17 1.15 -12.32
N CYS A 224 4.30 0.55 -11.51
CA CYS A 224 4.08 -0.91 -11.52
C CYS A 224 2.60 -1.28 -11.64
N VAL A 225 2.33 -2.38 -12.34
CA VAL A 225 1.03 -3.07 -12.25
C VAL A 225 0.97 -3.78 -10.89
N ARG A 226 -0.08 -3.54 -10.13
CA ARG A 226 -0.17 -3.97 -8.73
C ARG A 226 -0.81 -5.35 -8.54
N LYS A 227 -0.28 -6.35 -9.23
CA LYS A 227 -0.58 -7.77 -8.99
C LYS A 227 0.40 -8.37 -8.00
N ASN A 228 -0.03 -9.35 -7.20
CA ASN A 228 0.84 -10.11 -6.32
C ASN A 228 1.45 -11.26 -7.12
N ALA A 229 2.74 -11.16 -7.47
CA ALA A 229 3.40 -12.26 -8.14
C ALA A 229 3.57 -13.45 -7.17
N ILE A 230 3.55 -14.69 -7.67
CA ILE A 230 3.64 -15.89 -6.81
C ILE A 230 4.88 -15.86 -5.90
N TYR A 231 6.01 -15.41 -6.43
CA TYR A 231 7.26 -15.30 -5.67
C TYR A 231 7.22 -14.19 -4.59
N GLU A 232 6.39 -13.16 -4.77
CA GLU A 232 6.17 -12.10 -3.77
C GLU A 232 5.33 -12.64 -2.59
N LEU A 233 4.35 -13.50 -2.88
CA LEU A 233 3.54 -14.19 -1.86
C LEU A 233 4.43 -15.06 -0.96
N GLU A 234 5.29 -15.89 -1.55
CA GLU A 234 6.23 -16.74 -0.80
C GLU A 234 7.25 -15.91 -0.02
N GLY A 235 7.76 -14.84 -0.65
CA GLY A 235 8.73 -13.93 -0.03
C GLY A 235 8.20 -13.27 1.24
N ALA A 236 6.94 -12.78 1.22
CA ALA A 236 6.30 -12.17 2.38
C ALA A 236 6.20 -13.12 3.58
N LEU A 237 5.88 -14.40 3.34
CA LEU A 237 5.84 -15.40 4.42
C LEU A 237 7.24 -15.68 4.96
N GLN A 238 8.25 -15.73 4.09
CA GLN A 238 9.61 -15.96 4.53
C GLN A 238 10.16 -14.81 5.38
N VAL A 239 9.90 -13.57 4.97
CA VAL A 239 10.21 -12.39 5.77
C VAL A 239 9.47 -12.45 7.11
N THR A 240 8.20 -12.86 7.13
CA THR A 240 7.46 -13.06 8.40
C THR A 240 8.15 -14.07 9.32
N ARG A 241 8.62 -15.22 8.81
CA ARG A 241 9.36 -16.21 9.62
C ARG A 241 10.63 -15.63 10.22
N ILE A 242 11.40 -14.90 9.40
CA ILE A 242 12.65 -14.25 9.84
C ILE A 242 12.34 -13.22 10.93
N MET A 243 11.36 -12.35 10.69
CA MET A 243 10.99 -11.29 11.64
C MET A 243 10.50 -11.85 12.97
N ARG A 244 9.71 -12.94 12.96
CA ARG A 244 9.30 -13.62 14.20
C ARG A 244 10.47 -14.17 15.01
N SER A 245 11.50 -14.68 14.34
CA SER A 245 12.71 -15.17 15.03
C SER A 245 13.49 -14.05 15.72
N LEU A 246 13.37 -12.82 15.21
CA LEU A 246 14.03 -11.63 15.74
C LEU A 246 13.15 -10.81 16.69
N ALA A 247 11.83 -11.07 16.72
CA ALA A 247 10.86 -10.25 17.43
C ALA A 247 11.21 -10.02 18.92
N PRO A 248 11.61 -11.04 19.72
CA PRO A 248 11.95 -10.81 21.13
C PRO A 248 13.12 -9.83 21.32
N GLN A 249 14.15 -9.94 20.48
CA GLN A 249 15.33 -9.06 20.53
C GLN A 249 14.99 -7.65 20.06
N LEU A 250 14.21 -7.52 18.98
CA LEU A 250 13.78 -6.23 18.46
C LEU A 250 12.86 -5.49 19.43
N GLN A 251 11.89 -6.18 20.04
CA GLN A 251 10.99 -5.60 21.05
C GLN A 251 11.75 -5.12 22.28
N GLN A 252 12.75 -5.89 22.75
CA GLN A 252 13.57 -5.47 23.88
C GLN A 252 14.40 -4.21 23.57
N ARG A 253 14.94 -4.11 22.35
CA ARG A 253 15.86 -3.02 21.97
C ARG A 253 15.13 -1.78 21.46
N PHE A 254 13.99 -1.97 20.80
CA PHE A 254 13.17 -0.95 20.16
C PHE A 254 11.71 -1.19 20.51
N PRO A 255 11.28 -0.88 21.75
CA PRO A 255 9.91 -1.15 22.21
C PRO A 255 8.84 -0.39 21.41
N GLY A 256 9.19 0.73 20.77
CA GLY A 256 8.29 1.47 19.87
C GLY A 256 8.21 0.90 18.45
N LEU A 257 9.00 -0.12 18.09
CA LEU A 257 8.92 -0.76 16.78
C LEU A 257 7.84 -1.86 16.78
N ALA A 258 6.89 -1.74 15.85
CA ALA A 258 5.95 -2.80 15.51
C ALA A 258 6.13 -3.21 14.04
N ILE A 259 6.02 -4.51 13.79
CA ILE A 259 6.10 -5.09 12.45
C ILE A 259 4.72 -5.62 12.08
N MET A 260 4.14 -5.10 10.99
CA MET A 260 2.86 -5.59 10.48
C MET A 260 3.11 -6.85 9.64
N GLU A 261 3.07 -8.01 10.31
CA GLU A 261 3.35 -9.30 9.70
C GLU A 261 2.41 -9.62 8.53
N GLU A 262 2.89 -10.41 7.56
CA GLU A 262 2.12 -10.93 6.44
C GLU A 262 2.08 -12.46 6.51
N PRO A 263 1.33 -13.05 7.47
CA PRO A 263 1.55 -14.43 7.88
C PRO A 263 0.91 -15.49 6.98
N ALA A 264 0.06 -15.11 6.03
CA ALA A 264 -0.63 -16.07 5.18
C ALA A 264 -1.02 -15.45 3.84
N PHE A 265 -1.13 -16.30 2.82
CA PHE A 265 -1.71 -15.93 1.53
C PHE A 265 -2.62 -17.03 0.99
N ILE A 266 -3.51 -16.64 0.10
CA ILE A 266 -4.38 -17.55 -0.67
C ILE A 266 -4.52 -17.05 -2.11
N SER A 267 -4.66 -17.98 -3.04
CA SER A 267 -4.94 -17.76 -4.46
C SER A 267 -5.60 -18.99 -5.09
N ALA A 268 -5.93 -18.91 -6.37
CA ALA A 268 -6.44 -20.02 -7.18
C ALA A 268 -5.45 -20.40 -8.30
N ASP A 269 -5.10 -21.68 -8.39
CA ASP A 269 -4.27 -22.29 -9.44
C ASP A 269 -5.11 -23.29 -10.24
N LEU A 270 -5.68 -22.84 -11.37
CA LEU A 270 -6.68 -23.58 -12.14
C LEU A 270 -6.11 -24.62 -13.12
N LYS A 271 -4.77 -24.64 -13.34
CA LYS A 271 -4.09 -25.62 -14.21
C LYS A 271 -4.79 -25.82 -15.56
N THR A 272 -5.09 -24.72 -16.24
CA THR A 272 -5.78 -24.66 -17.54
C THR A 272 -4.99 -25.30 -18.67
N GLY A 273 -3.70 -25.57 -18.48
CA GLY A 273 -2.81 -26.16 -19.48
C GLY A 273 -2.09 -25.11 -20.34
N ASP A 274 -2.39 -23.83 -20.13
CA ASP A 274 -1.63 -22.70 -20.68
C ASP A 274 -0.92 -21.97 -19.53
N ALA A 275 0.42 -22.02 -19.52
CA ALA A 275 1.22 -21.47 -18.44
C ALA A 275 1.05 -19.95 -18.28
N GLN A 276 0.75 -19.21 -19.35
CA GLN A 276 0.53 -17.78 -19.27
C GLN A 276 -0.82 -17.45 -18.63
N SER A 277 -1.88 -18.12 -19.06
CA SER A 277 -3.22 -18.10 -18.45
C SER A 277 -3.18 -18.48 -16.98
N ASP A 278 -2.54 -19.60 -16.65
CA ASP A 278 -2.43 -20.11 -15.28
C ASP A 278 -1.73 -19.10 -14.38
N ARG A 279 -0.62 -18.54 -14.86
CA ARG A 279 0.08 -17.47 -14.13
C ARG A 279 -0.79 -16.23 -13.93
N ALA A 280 -1.52 -15.79 -14.96
CA ALA A 280 -2.38 -14.61 -14.85
C ALA A 280 -3.52 -14.81 -13.85
N ILE A 281 -4.08 -16.02 -13.79
CA ILE A 281 -5.12 -16.41 -12.84
C ILE A 281 -4.55 -16.45 -11.42
N THR A 282 -3.45 -17.17 -11.21
CA THR A 282 -2.84 -17.33 -9.88
C THR A 282 -2.32 -16.00 -9.32
N GLU A 283 -1.72 -15.14 -10.15
CA GLU A 283 -1.34 -13.80 -9.71
C GLU A 283 -2.59 -12.91 -9.53
N GLY A 284 -3.66 -13.14 -10.29
CA GLY A 284 -4.89 -12.33 -10.26
C GLY A 284 -5.79 -12.58 -9.05
N PHE A 285 -5.83 -13.82 -8.52
CA PHE A 285 -6.55 -14.18 -7.29
C PHE A 285 -5.75 -13.97 -6.00
N GLY A 286 -4.46 -13.64 -6.11
CA GLY A 286 -3.56 -13.52 -4.96
C GLY A 286 -4.08 -12.54 -3.90
N LEU A 287 -4.16 -13.03 -2.66
CA LEU A 287 -4.50 -12.27 -1.47
C LEU A 287 -3.46 -12.55 -0.39
N ILE A 288 -2.83 -11.50 0.14
CA ILE A 288 -2.00 -11.57 1.35
C ILE A 288 -2.83 -11.07 2.54
N LEU A 289 -2.80 -11.82 3.63
CA LEU A 289 -3.30 -11.36 4.92
C LEU A 289 -2.18 -10.63 5.65
N ARG A 290 -2.37 -9.35 5.97
CA ARG A 290 -1.45 -8.57 6.80
C ARG A 290 -2.10 -8.33 8.16
N ARG A 291 -1.39 -8.60 9.27
CA ARG A 291 -1.91 -8.40 10.63
C ARG A 291 -2.39 -6.96 10.85
N GLY A 292 -3.51 -6.83 11.54
CA GLY A 292 -4.11 -5.59 12.02
C GLY A 292 -3.36 -4.96 13.19
N PHE A 293 -4.04 -4.08 13.92
CA PHE A 293 -3.46 -3.33 15.03
C PHE A 293 -3.68 -3.98 16.40
N ASP A 294 -4.59 -4.95 16.52
CA ASP A 294 -5.14 -5.47 17.79
C ASP A 294 -4.06 -5.88 18.81
N ASP A 295 -3.00 -6.54 18.34
CA ASP A 295 -1.95 -7.09 19.21
C ASP A 295 -0.72 -6.18 19.34
N VAL A 296 -0.64 -5.10 18.56
CA VAL A 296 0.60 -4.32 18.39
C VAL A 296 0.42 -2.84 18.70
N LEU A 297 -0.80 -2.30 18.69
CA LEU A 297 -1.04 -0.89 18.95
C LEU A 297 -0.98 -0.60 20.46
N HIS A 298 -0.06 0.28 20.87
CA HIS A 298 0.04 0.66 22.27
C HIS A 298 -1.22 1.42 22.76
N PRO A 299 -1.63 1.25 24.02
CA PRO A 299 -2.76 1.98 24.58
C PRO A 299 -2.60 3.50 24.46
N GLY A 300 -3.65 4.19 24.00
CA GLY A 300 -3.66 5.65 23.83
C GLY A 300 -2.91 6.17 22.60
N VAL A 301 -2.31 5.29 21.80
CA VAL A 301 -1.62 5.65 20.56
C VAL A 301 -2.59 5.67 19.37
N THR A 302 -2.48 6.70 18.54
CA THR A 302 -3.22 6.86 17.28
C THR A 302 -2.28 6.60 16.10
N PRO A 303 -2.52 5.54 15.29
CA PRO A 303 -1.69 5.27 14.12
C PRO A 303 -2.04 6.21 12.96
N LEU A 304 -1.05 6.89 12.40
CA LEU A 304 -1.21 7.80 11.26
C LEU A 304 -0.18 7.49 10.17
N LEU A 305 -0.62 7.41 8.91
CA LEU A 305 0.29 7.20 7.78
C LEU A 305 1.32 8.33 7.69
N ALA A 306 2.62 8.00 7.61
CA ALA A 306 3.68 9.02 7.54
C ALA A 306 3.50 9.94 6.32
N GLY A 307 3.07 9.40 5.18
CA GLY A 307 2.76 10.20 3.99
C GLY A 307 1.65 11.24 4.21
N ALA A 308 0.69 10.97 5.10
CA ALA A 308 -0.38 11.91 5.41
C ALA A 308 0.12 13.14 6.20
N LEU A 309 1.21 12.95 6.95
CA LEU A 309 1.85 14.00 7.77
C LEU A 309 2.89 14.78 6.97
N PHE A 310 3.73 14.08 6.20
CA PHE A 310 4.87 14.68 5.48
C PHE A 310 4.61 14.91 3.99
N GLY A 311 3.35 14.85 3.55
CA GLY A 311 2.98 15.28 2.21
C GLY A 311 3.39 16.74 1.99
N ASN A 312 4.09 17.02 0.89
CA ASN A 312 4.58 18.37 0.56
C ASN A 312 3.44 19.28 0.07
N HIS A 313 2.47 19.54 0.93
CA HIS A 313 1.29 20.34 0.65
C HIS A 313 0.68 20.88 1.95
N VAL A 314 -0.22 21.86 1.82
CA VAL A 314 -0.84 22.58 2.95
C VAL A 314 -1.48 21.67 4.00
N TYR A 315 -2.07 20.54 3.60
CA TYR A 315 -2.67 19.61 4.57
C TYR A 315 -1.66 18.86 5.45
N GLY A 316 -0.48 18.52 4.93
CA GLY A 316 0.57 17.87 5.72
C GLY A 316 1.17 18.86 6.72
N GLU A 317 1.45 20.08 6.25
CA GLU A 317 1.91 21.20 7.08
C GLU A 317 0.94 21.49 8.23
N ALA A 318 -0.36 21.57 7.95
CA ALA A 318 -1.39 21.77 8.97
C ALA A 318 -1.42 20.64 10.02
N ARG A 319 -1.36 19.38 9.59
CA ARG A 319 -1.37 18.21 10.50
C ARG A 319 -0.15 18.18 11.40
N MET A 320 1.03 18.45 10.83
CA MET A 320 2.25 18.57 11.64
C MET A 320 2.15 19.72 12.62
N GLY A 321 1.61 20.87 12.21
CA GLY A 321 1.30 21.99 13.11
C GLY A 321 0.41 21.57 14.27
N GLU A 322 -0.68 20.84 14.02
CA GLU A 322 -1.57 20.33 15.07
C GLU A 322 -0.86 19.41 16.08
N LEU A 323 0.05 18.54 15.61
CA LEU A 323 0.85 17.67 16.47
C LEU A 323 1.82 18.47 17.35
N LEU A 324 2.50 19.45 16.76
CA LEU A 324 3.44 20.31 17.48
C LEU A 324 2.70 21.20 18.50
N ASP A 325 1.54 21.75 18.15
CA ASP A 325 0.69 22.52 19.06
C ASP A 325 0.18 21.67 20.23
N ALA A 326 -0.13 20.39 19.99
CA ALA A 326 -0.50 19.45 21.05
C ALA A 326 0.68 19.16 21.99
N MET A 327 1.89 18.96 21.44
CA MET A 327 3.10 18.74 22.22
C MET A 327 3.50 19.99 23.04
N GLN A 328 3.43 21.17 22.42
CA GLN A 328 3.77 22.45 23.05
C GLN A 328 2.84 22.78 24.22
N ARG A 329 1.53 22.52 24.09
CA ARG A 329 0.56 22.71 25.18
C ARG A 329 0.89 21.93 26.46
N ARG A 330 1.69 20.86 26.36
CA ARG A 330 2.16 20.07 27.53
C ARG A 330 3.54 20.48 28.00
N GLY A 331 4.46 20.75 27.07
CA GLY A 331 5.87 20.98 27.38
C GLY A 331 6.22 22.44 27.69
N GLY A 332 5.44 23.41 27.21
CA GLY A 332 5.72 24.85 27.36
C GLY A 332 6.94 25.37 26.58
N SER A 333 7.67 24.49 25.87
CA SER A 333 8.84 24.84 25.06
C SER A 333 8.47 25.72 23.84
N PRO A 334 9.40 26.53 23.33
CA PRO A 334 9.27 27.20 22.04
C PRO A 334 8.96 26.22 20.89
N HIS A 335 8.35 26.74 19.83
CA HIS A 335 7.94 25.93 18.68
C HIS A 335 9.11 25.22 18.00
N GLU A 336 10.25 25.90 17.82
CA GLU A 336 11.45 25.33 17.17
C GLU A 336 12.01 24.16 17.98
N GLU A 337 12.18 24.32 19.30
CA GLU A 337 12.62 23.23 20.20
C GLU A 337 11.63 22.05 20.18
N THR A 338 10.33 22.34 20.13
CA THR A 338 9.28 21.32 20.04
C THR A 338 9.39 20.54 18.72
N ALA A 339 9.63 21.23 17.61
CA ALA A 339 9.81 20.62 16.29
C ALA A 339 11.06 19.74 16.23
N GLU A 340 12.19 20.22 16.76
CA GLU A 340 13.44 19.45 16.83
C GLU A 340 13.30 18.20 17.71
N ALA A 341 12.65 18.34 18.87
CA ALA A 341 12.39 17.23 19.77
C ALA A 341 11.45 16.19 19.14
N TRP A 342 10.40 16.64 18.44
CA TRP A 342 9.50 15.75 17.71
C TRP A 342 10.25 14.99 16.61
N PHE A 343 11.04 15.70 15.80
CA PHE A 343 11.79 15.10 14.70
C PHE A 343 12.83 14.09 15.20
N SER A 344 13.52 14.41 16.29
CA SER A 344 14.50 13.52 16.91
C SER A 344 13.85 12.24 17.44
N ARG A 345 12.65 12.33 18.04
CA ARG A 345 11.87 11.15 18.45
C ARG A 345 11.46 10.30 17.25
N TYR A 346 10.87 10.91 16.22
CA TYR A 346 10.48 10.20 14.99
C TYR A 346 11.67 9.47 14.36
N VAL A 347 12.82 10.14 14.24
CA VAL A 347 14.06 9.55 13.72
C VAL A 347 14.54 8.39 14.61
N GLY A 348 14.51 8.55 15.94
CA GLY A 348 14.90 7.50 16.88
C GLY A 348 14.03 6.25 16.77
N GLU A 349 12.71 6.42 16.67
CA GLU A 349 11.74 5.32 16.53
C GLU A 349 11.80 4.62 15.16
N LEU A 350 12.21 5.32 14.09
CA LEU A 350 12.24 4.75 12.74
C LEU A 350 13.64 4.32 12.28
N MET A 351 14.61 5.25 12.27
CA MET A 351 15.88 5.01 11.59
C MET A 351 16.73 3.99 12.34
N TYR A 352 16.77 4.03 13.66
CA TYR A 352 17.59 3.12 14.45
C TYR A 352 17.18 1.65 14.29
N PRO A 353 15.89 1.26 14.41
CA PRO A 353 15.50 -0.12 14.15
C PRO A 353 15.72 -0.55 12.70
N VAL A 354 15.42 0.32 11.71
CA VAL A 354 15.66 -0.01 10.29
C VAL A 354 17.14 -0.28 10.02
N LEU A 355 18.04 0.61 10.48
CA LEU A 355 19.47 0.45 10.29
C LEU A 355 20.02 -0.73 11.08
N TYR A 356 19.47 -1.03 12.26
CA TYR A 356 19.82 -2.21 13.04
C TYR A 356 19.46 -3.50 12.29
N CYS A 357 18.23 -3.61 11.77
CA CYS A 357 17.81 -4.73 10.93
C CYS A 357 18.73 -4.92 9.73
N TYR A 358 19.13 -3.82 9.06
CA TYR A 358 20.07 -3.89 7.94
C TYR A 358 21.47 -4.35 8.36
N PHE A 359 22.13 -3.62 9.27
CA PHE A 359 23.53 -3.87 9.58
C PHE A 359 23.75 -5.12 10.45
N ALA A 360 22.89 -5.36 11.43
CA ALA A 360 23.02 -6.49 12.34
C ALA A 360 22.46 -7.79 11.75
N HIS A 361 21.35 -7.70 10.99
CA HIS A 361 20.61 -8.87 10.53
C HIS A 361 20.54 -9.03 9.00
N GLY A 362 20.98 -8.05 8.21
CA GLY A 362 20.92 -8.14 6.75
C GLY A 362 19.54 -7.97 6.16
N ILE A 363 18.60 -7.35 6.87
CA ILE A 363 17.22 -7.17 6.43
C ILE A 363 17.04 -5.73 5.97
N ILE A 364 16.77 -5.56 4.68
CA ILE A 364 16.64 -4.26 4.03
C ILE A 364 15.15 -3.96 3.88
N PHE A 365 14.63 -3.09 4.75
CA PHE A 365 13.29 -2.53 4.59
C PHE A 365 13.26 -1.43 3.54
N GLU A 366 12.08 -1.17 2.97
CA GLU A 366 11.78 -0.01 2.15
C GLU A 366 10.89 0.98 2.94
N PRO A 367 11.42 1.71 3.94
CA PRO A 367 10.63 2.55 4.85
C PRO A 367 10.27 3.90 4.21
N HIS A 368 9.78 3.89 2.97
CA HIS A 368 9.24 5.09 2.36
C HIS A 368 7.93 5.49 3.07
N LEU A 369 7.47 6.73 2.85
CA LEU A 369 6.35 7.33 3.59
C LEU A 369 5.03 6.53 3.59
N GLN A 370 4.82 5.66 2.61
CA GLN A 370 3.63 4.80 2.54
C GLN A 370 3.77 3.45 3.29
N ASN A 371 4.99 3.03 3.63
CA ASN A 371 5.28 1.79 4.37
C ASN A 371 5.55 2.05 5.87
N VAL A 372 5.44 3.31 6.30
CA VAL A 372 5.64 3.74 7.68
C VAL A 372 4.33 4.32 8.19
N VAL A 373 3.81 3.74 9.28
CA VAL A 373 2.72 4.32 10.07
C VAL A 373 3.33 4.77 11.40
N ILE A 374 3.01 6.01 11.81
CA ILE A 374 3.52 6.63 13.02
C ILE A 374 2.42 6.55 14.07
N GLY A 375 2.70 5.86 15.16
CA GLY A 375 1.87 5.89 16.35
C GLY A 375 2.13 7.17 17.14
N VAL A 376 1.11 8.03 17.20
CA VAL A 376 1.16 9.31 17.88
C VAL A 376 0.34 9.27 19.16
N ALA A 377 0.91 9.76 20.26
CA ALA A 377 0.17 10.02 21.49
C ALA A 377 0.60 11.37 22.06
N GLU A 378 -0.39 12.18 22.43
CA GLU A 378 -0.19 13.53 22.99
C GLU A 378 0.69 14.44 22.10
N GLY A 379 0.55 14.30 20.78
CA GLY A 379 1.31 15.06 19.79
C GLY A 379 2.70 14.49 19.47
N GLN A 380 3.17 13.46 20.19
CA GLN A 380 4.52 12.90 20.02
C GLN A 380 4.49 11.57 19.26
N ALA A 381 5.52 11.32 18.45
CA ALA A 381 5.79 9.98 17.93
C ALA A 381 6.24 9.06 19.09
N GLN A 382 5.50 7.97 19.32
CA GLN A 382 5.76 7.00 20.39
C GLN A 382 5.87 5.56 19.88
N GLN A 383 5.46 5.34 18.62
CA GLN A 383 5.50 4.03 18.00
C GLN A 383 5.69 4.18 16.49
N VAL A 384 6.29 3.19 15.84
CA VAL A 384 6.45 3.10 14.40
C VAL A 384 6.06 1.70 13.96
N PHE A 385 5.18 1.62 12.96
CA PHE A 385 4.81 0.37 12.32
C PHE A 385 5.46 0.31 10.94
N LEU A 386 6.25 -0.75 10.71
CA LEU A 386 6.75 -1.09 9.38
C LEU A 386 5.84 -2.15 8.76
N ARG A 387 5.51 -1.95 7.48
CA ARG A 387 4.65 -2.86 6.72
C ARG A 387 5.19 -3.07 5.30
N ASP A 388 4.56 -4.00 4.60
CA ASP A 388 4.83 -4.35 3.20
C ASP A 388 6.14 -5.12 3.00
N PHE A 389 6.03 -6.45 3.00
CA PHE A 389 7.19 -7.33 2.87
C PHE A 389 7.60 -7.64 1.43
N GLU A 390 6.78 -7.28 0.43
CA GLU A 390 7.14 -7.47 -0.99
C GLU A 390 8.40 -6.67 -1.36
N GLY A 391 8.58 -5.49 -0.75
CA GLY A 391 9.74 -4.62 -0.95
C GLY A 391 10.98 -5.01 -0.15
N VAL A 392 10.88 -5.94 0.81
CA VAL A 392 12.01 -6.32 1.67
C VAL A 392 13.05 -7.10 0.86
N LYS A 393 14.33 -6.84 1.14
CA LYS A 393 15.48 -7.56 0.57
C LYS A 393 16.39 -8.11 1.65
N LEU A 394 17.12 -9.16 1.33
CA LEU A 394 18.00 -9.88 2.23
C LEU A 394 19.44 -9.83 1.74
N VAL A 395 20.38 -9.55 2.64
CA VAL A 395 21.82 -9.53 2.33
C VAL A 395 22.31 -10.97 2.12
N GLN A 396 22.77 -11.27 0.90
CA GLN A 396 23.13 -12.62 0.45
C GLN A 396 24.16 -13.30 1.38
N GLU A 397 25.13 -12.56 1.92
CA GLU A 397 26.17 -13.09 2.80
C GLU A 397 25.62 -13.57 4.16
N ARG A 398 24.40 -13.15 4.54
CA ARG A 398 23.75 -13.52 5.80
C ARG A 398 22.67 -14.58 5.63
N PHE A 399 22.03 -14.64 4.47
CA PHE A 399 20.93 -15.56 4.18
C PHE A 399 21.34 -16.57 3.10
N GLY A 400 21.87 -17.71 3.55
CA GLY A 400 22.23 -18.82 2.67
C GLY A 400 21.05 -19.75 2.36
N ALA A 401 21.32 -20.78 1.57
CA ALA A 401 20.31 -21.74 1.10
C ALA A 401 19.51 -22.43 2.23
N LYS A 402 20.08 -22.58 3.43
CA LYS A 402 19.36 -23.18 4.58
C LYS A 402 18.29 -22.25 5.16
N GLN A 403 18.54 -20.94 5.16
CA GLN A 403 17.61 -19.94 5.69
C GLN A 403 16.49 -19.60 4.70
N LEU A 404 16.66 -19.97 3.44
CA LEU A 404 15.69 -19.80 2.35
C LEU A 404 15.14 -21.15 1.88
N ASP A 405 15.21 -22.17 2.73
CA ASP A 405 14.68 -23.50 2.40
C ASP A 405 13.14 -23.44 2.35
N GLY A 406 12.55 -24.12 1.36
CA GLY A 406 11.09 -24.19 1.18
C GLY A 406 10.43 -22.99 0.48
N ILE A 407 11.20 -22.06 -0.10
CA ILE A 407 10.69 -21.06 -1.05
C ILE A 407 11.21 -21.33 -2.47
N SER A 408 10.46 -20.90 -3.49
CA SER A 408 10.87 -21.16 -4.89
C SER A 408 12.17 -20.43 -5.24
N PRO A 409 12.95 -20.93 -6.24
CA PRO A 409 14.17 -20.24 -6.68
C PRO A 409 13.93 -18.79 -7.09
N ARG A 410 12.78 -18.51 -7.69
CA ARG A 410 12.39 -17.14 -8.08
C ARG A 410 12.09 -16.25 -6.87
N ALA A 411 11.54 -16.80 -5.78
CA ALA A 411 11.38 -16.08 -4.53
C ALA A 411 12.73 -15.81 -3.85
N CYS A 412 13.67 -16.77 -3.90
CA CYS A 412 15.04 -16.57 -3.42
C CYS A 412 15.78 -15.46 -4.18
N GLU A 413 15.61 -15.36 -5.51
CA GLU A 413 16.24 -14.30 -6.31
C GLU A 413 15.60 -12.93 -6.08
N ALA A 414 14.31 -12.90 -5.70
CA ALA A 414 13.57 -11.68 -5.47
C ALA A 414 13.77 -11.09 -4.06
N LEU A 415 14.15 -11.92 -3.08
CA LEU A 415 14.55 -11.53 -1.73
C LEU A 415 16.02 -11.15 -1.71
#